data_AF-A0A6V8PXG0-F1
#
_entry.id   AF-A0A6V8PXG0-F1
#
_cell.length_a   1.000
_cell.length_b   1.000
_cell.length_c   1.000
_cell.angle_alpha   90.00
_cell.angle_beta   90.00
_cell.angle_gamma   90.00
#
_symmetry.space_group_name_H-M   'P 1'
#
loop_
_entity.id
_entity.type
_entity.pdbx_description
1 polymer ?
#
loop_
_entity_poly.entity_id
_entity_poly.type
_entity_poly.pdbx_seq_one_letter_code
_entity_poly.pdbx_strand_id
1 'polypeptide(L)'
;MGIFFSLFSLSRNFALSMGLIAISGFFFAAPKVLGITILQDKIPDKIRGRVLSAQIMLSSLMFPLSMLISGVFAQYVSVPIILLVAGFIMVLNGIYGLSSRVVSTV
;
A
#
# COMPACT_ATOMS: atom_id res chain seq x y z
N MET A 1 -3.78 -4.56 -6.89
CA MET A 1 -4.45 -3.92 -5.73
C MET A 1 -5.06 -2.58 -6.13
N GLY A 2 -4.26 -1.61 -6.58
CA GLY A 2 -4.76 -0.27 -6.93
C GLY A 2 -5.91 -0.20 -7.94
N ILE A 3 -5.91 -1.06 -8.98
CA ILE A 3 -6.99 -1.10 -9.98
C ILE A 3 -8.33 -1.51 -9.34
N PHE A 4 -8.34 -2.59 -8.56
CA PHE A 4 -9.54 -3.07 -7.85
C PHE A 4 -10.04 -2.07 -6.81
N PHE A 5 -9.12 -1.37 -6.13
CA PHE A 5 -9.45 -0.35 -5.15
C PHE A 5 -10.06 0.90 -5.80
N SER A 6 -9.59 1.28 -6.99
CA SER A 6 -10.16 2.37 -7.78
C SER A 6 -11.55 2.01 -8.32
N LEU A 7 -11.75 0.78 -8.81
CA LEU A 7 -13.05 0.25 -9.22
C LEU A 7 -14.06 0.15 -8.06
N PHE A 8 -13.60 -0.19 -6.85
CA PHE A 8 -14.42 -0.19 -5.64
C PHE A 8 -14.97 1.22 -5.33
N SER A 9 -14.18 2.27 -5.54
CA SER A 9 -14.62 3.65 -5.31
C SER A 9 -15.84 4.06 -6.17
N LEU A 10 -15.96 3.48 -7.38
CA LEU A 10 -17.05 3.78 -8.30
C LEU A 10 -18.28 2.87 -8.09
N SER A 11 -18.14 1.76 -7.35
CA SER A 11 -19.19 0.75 -7.20
C SER A 11 -20.15 1.08 -6.05
N ARG A 12 -21.44 1.27 -6.37
CA ARG A 12 -22.54 1.41 -5.38
C ARG A 12 -23.15 0.08 -4.93
N ASN A 13 -22.73 -1.05 -5.53
CA ASN A 13 -23.28 -2.37 -5.22
C ASN A 13 -22.49 -3.05 -4.10
N PHE A 14 -23.14 -3.29 -2.95
CA PHE A 14 -22.54 -3.84 -1.73
C PHE A 14 -21.85 -5.20 -1.97
N ALA A 15 -22.49 -6.11 -2.71
CA ALA A 15 -21.93 -7.44 -3.00
C ALA A 15 -20.67 -7.39 -3.89
N LEU A 16 -20.66 -6.54 -4.92
CA LEU A 16 -19.48 -6.32 -5.78
C LEU A 16 -18.34 -5.69 -4.99
N SER A 17 -18.68 -4.75 -4.12
CA SER A 17 -17.74 -4.07 -3.23
C SER A 17 -17.04 -5.03 -2.24
N MET A 18 -17.77 -5.99 -1.68
CA MET A 18 -17.19 -7.04 -0.83
C MET A 18 -16.21 -7.94 -1.61
N GLY A 19 -16.57 -8.37 -2.81
CA GLY A 19 -15.70 -9.19 -3.66
C GLY A 19 -14.40 -8.46 -4.04
N LEU A 20 -14.51 -7.19 -4.42
CA LEU A 20 -13.37 -6.34 -4.80
C LEU A 20 -12.42 -6.11 -3.62
N ILE A 21 -12.94 -5.85 -2.42
CA ILE A 21 -12.11 -5.69 -1.20
C ILE A 21 -11.43 -7.01 -0.84
N ALA A 22 -12.12 -8.15 -0.92
CA ALA A 22 -11.54 -9.45 -0.60
C ALA A 22 -10.33 -9.77 -1.51
N ILE A 23 -10.50 -9.57 -2.83
CA ILE A 23 -9.42 -9.72 -3.80
C ILE A 23 -8.30 -8.71 -3.53
N SER A 24 -8.66 -7.46 -3.19
CA SER A 24 -7.67 -6.44 -2.84
C SER A 24 -6.94 -6.71 -1.50
N GLY A 25 -7.55 -7.44 -0.57
CA GLY A 25 -6.88 -7.88 0.66
C GLY A 25 -5.89 -9.00 0.36
N PHE A 26 -6.23 -9.90 -0.54
CA PHE A 26 -5.40 -11.05 -0.86
C PHE A 26 -4.01 -10.66 -1.40
N PHE A 27 -3.93 -9.76 -2.39
CA PHE A 27 -2.60 -9.36 -2.89
C PHE A 27 -1.93 -8.25 -2.05
N PHE A 28 -2.53 -7.80 -0.94
CA PHE A 28 -1.81 -6.93 0.00
C PHE A 28 -0.68 -7.67 0.73
N ALA A 29 -0.86 -8.98 0.98
CA ALA A 29 0.11 -9.78 1.72
C ALA A 29 1.42 -9.99 0.94
N ALA A 30 1.34 -10.28 -0.36
CA ALA A 30 2.52 -10.68 -1.15
C ALA A 30 3.63 -9.61 -1.22
N PRO A 31 3.38 -8.34 -1.58
CA PRO A 31 4.41 -7.30 -1.59
C PRO A 31 4.98 -7.02 -0.20
N LYS A 32 4.15 -7.16 0.85
CA LYS A 32 4.53 -6.91 2.24
C LYS A 32 5.53 -7.94 2.73
N VAL A 33 5.27 -9.22 2.47
CA VAL A 33 6.17 -10.32 2.82
C VAL A 33 7.47 -10.19 2.03
N LEU A 34 7.39 -9.99 0.71
CA LEU A 34 8.58 -9.84 -0.14
C LEU A 34 9.46 -8.66 0.30
N GLY A 35 8.87 -7.51 0.62
CA GLY A 35 9.61 -6.34 1.10
C GLY A 35 10.38 -6.61 2.39
N ILE A 36 9.75 -7.30 3.35
CA ILE A 36 10.40 -7.69 4.60
C ILE A 36 11.51 -8.72 4.34
N THR A 37 11.29 -9.72 3.47
CA THR A 37 12.30 -10.74 3.15
C THR A 37 13.52 -10.14 2.45
N ILE A 38 13.33 -9.27 1.46
CA ILE A 38 14.44 -8.58 0.78
C ILE A 38 15.24 -7.72 1.76
N LEU A 39 14.53 -7.03 2.66
CA LEU A 39 15.16 -6.23 3.70
C LEU A 39 15.99 -7.13 4.62
N GLN A 40 15.45 -8.26 5.04
CA GLN A 40 16.16 -9.24 5.87
C GLN A 40 17.38 -9.86 5.18
N ASP A 41 17.32 -10.08 3.87
CA ASP A 41 18.41 -10.65 3.07
C ASP A 41 19.59 -9.68 2.89
N LYS A 42 19.31 -8.39 2.68
CA LYS A 42 20.35 -7.36 2.45
C LYS A 42 21.05 -6.87 3.73
N ILE A 43 20.46 -7.08 4.91
CA ILE A 43 20.98 -6.51 6.15
C ILE A 43 21.84 -7.53 6.91
N PRO A 44 23.09 -7.19 7.28
CA PRO A 44 23.92 -8.07 8.10
C PRO A 44 23.32 -8.30 9.49
N ASP A 45 23.42 -9.55 9.99
CA ASP A 45 22.74 -10.03 11.20
C ASP A 45 22.98 -9.16 12.44
N LYS A 46 24.17 -8.53 12.53
CA LYS A 46 24.59 -7.68 13.66
C LYS A 46 23.70 -6.43 13.86
N ILE A 47 23.08 -5.93 12.80
CA ILE A 47 22.22 -4.73 12.83
C ILE A 47 20.79 -5.00 12.36
N ARG A 48 20.46 -6.24 11.98
CA ARG A 48 19.14 -6.64 11.47
C ARG A 48 18.01 -6.27 12.43
N GLY A 49 18.19 -6.52 13.72
CA GLY A 49 17.21 -6.15 14.76
C GLY A 49 16.97 -4.64 14.84
N ARG A 50 18.02 -3.82 14.75
CA ARG A 50 17.90 -2.35 14.80
C ARG A 50 17.17 -1.79 13.58
N VAL A 51 17.49 -2.31 12.40
CA VAL A 51 16.88 -1.84 11.14
C VAL A 51 15.42 -2.29 11.03
N LEU A 52 15.10 -3.54 11.43
CA LEU A 52 13.72 -4.00 11.49
C LEU A 52 12.89 -3.20 12.50
N SER A 53 13.43 -2.91 13.69
CA SER A 53 12.74 -2.08 14.68
C SER A 53 12.46 -0.66 14.16
N ALA A 54 13.42 -0.05 13.45
CA ALA A 54 13.21 1.24 12.81
C ALA A 54 12.14 1.16 11.70
N GLN A 55 12.16 0.10 10.89
CA GLN A 55 11.15 -0.12 9.85
C GLN A 55 9.74 -0.29 10.44
N ILE A 56 9.60 -1.05 11.53
CA ILE A 56 8.33 -1.23 12.24
C ILE A 56 7.87 0.10 12.84
N MET A 57 8.77 0.84 13.52
CA MET A 57 8.44 2.14 14.11
C MET A 57 7.94 3.13 13.06
N LEU A 58 8.64 3.25 11.93
CA LEU A 58 8.23 4.10 10.82
C LEU A 58 6.88 3.65 10.23
N SER A 59 6.70 2.35 10.03
CA SER A 59 5.44 1.80 9.50
C SER A 59 4.26 2.06 10.44
N SER A 60 4.47 1.90 11.75
CA SER A 60 3.49 2.17 12.79
C SER A 60 3.15 3.66 12.88
N LEU A 61 4.07 4.57 12.54
CA LEU A 61 3.81 6.01 12.48
C LEU A 61 3.04 6.40 11.22
N MET A 62 3.28 5.73 10.09
CA MET A 62 2.55 6.00 8.84
C MET A 62 1.06 5.71 8.96
N PHE A 63 0.66 4.75 9.79
CA PHE A 63 -0.75 4.43 10.00
C PHE A 63 -1.57 5.61 10.57
N PRO A 64 -1.28 6.16 11.77
CA PRO A 64 -2.00 7.33 12.30
C PRO A 64 -1.81 8.58 11.44
N LEU A 65 -0.64 8.74 10.80
CA LEU A 65 -0.37 9.88 9.94
C LEU A 65 -1.24 9.86 8.67
N SER A 66 -1.47 8.66 8.11
CA SER A 66 -2.42 8.47 7.01
C SER A 66 -3.87 8.75 7.44
N MET A 67 -4.26 8.35 8.66
CA MET A 67 -5.58 8.65 9.22
C MET A 67 -5.78 10.16 9.43
N LEU A 68 -4.77 10.86 9.95
CA LEU A 68 -4.80 12.31 10.16
C LEU A 68 -5.04 13.05 8.84
N ILE A 69 -4.23 12.73 7.82
CA ILE A 69 -4.37 13.33 6.49
C ILE A 69 -5.75 13.00 5.91
N SER A 70 -6.15 11.72 5.93
CA SER A 70 -7.45 11.31 5.40
C SER A 70 -8.62 12.00 6.10
N GLY A 71 -8.52 12.24 7.41
CA GLY A 71 -9.56 12.93 8.20
C GLY A 71 -9.72 14.39 7.82
N VAL A 72 -8.61 15.12 7.62
CA VAL A 72 -8.65 16.51 7.16
C VAL A 72 -9.22 16.59 5.75
N PHE A 73 -8.77 15.73 4.83
CA PHE A 73 -9.28 15.72 3.46
C PHE A 73 -10.76 15.33 3.36
N ALA A 74 -11.27 14.49 4.27
CA ALA A 74 -12.69 14.12 4.31
C ALA A 74 -13.63 15.29 4.63
N GLN A 75 -13.13 16.38 5.22
CA GLN A 75 -13.93 17.59 5.46
C GLN A 75 -14.15 18.42 4.19
N TYR A 76 -13.23 18.32 3.23
CA TYR A 76 -13.24 19.14 2.01
C TYR A 76 -13.60 18.34 0.74
N VAL A 77 -13.42 17.02 0.76
CA VAL A 77 -13.53 16.16 -0.43
C VAL A 77 -14.43 14.96 -0.14
N SER A 78 -15.30 14.61 -1.09
CA SER A 78 -16.16 13.43 -0.97
C SER A 78 -15.36 12.14 -0.89
N VAL A 79 -15.81 11.21 -0.04
CA VAL A 79 -15.19 9.90 0.21
C VAL A 79 -14.77 9.13 -1.06
N PRO A 80 -15.57 9.08 -2.15
CA PRO A 80 -15.16 8.36 -3.36
C PRO A 80 -13.90 8.95 -4.02
N ILE A 81 -13.74 10.27 -4.01
CA ILE A 81 -12.59 10.92 -4.64
C ILE A 81 -11.31 10.56 -3.88
N ILE A 82 -11.37 10.54 -2.53
CA ILE A 82 -10.25 10.13 -1.67
C ILE A 82 -9.82 8.68 -1.98
N LEU A 83 -10.79 7.78 -2.10
CA LEU A 83 -10.54 6.37 -2.44
C LEU A 83 -9.96 6.21 -3.86
N LEU A 84 -10.41 7.03 -4.81
CA LEU A 84 -9.92 7.00 -6.19
C LEU A 84 -8.45 7.45 -6.24
N VAL A 85 -8.10 8.53 -5.55
CA VAL A 85 -6.73 9.03 -5.43
C VAL A 85 -5.83 7.99 -4.75
N ALA A 86 -6.29 7.37 -3.65
CA ALA A 86 -5.55 6.30 -2.98
C ALA A 86 -5.30 5.09 -3.90
N GLY A 87 -6.32 4.67 -4.65
CA GLY A 87 -6.21 3.62 -5.65
C GLY A 87 -5.19 3.96 -6.75
N PHE A 88 -5.20 5.21 -7.23
CA PHE A 88 -4.27 5.70 -8.24
C PHE A 88 -2.82 5.70 -7.74
N ILE A 89 -2.58 6.17 -6.52
CA ILE A 89 -1.26 6.13 -5.86
C ILE A 89 -0.77 4.68 -5.73
N MET A 90 -1.66 3.73 -5.40
CA MET A 90 -1.32 2.30 -5.37
C MET A 90 -0.91 1.75 -6.74
N VAL A 91 -1.58 2.18 -7.82
CA VAL A 91 -1.20 1.78 -9.19
C VAL A 91 0.17 2.33 -9.55
N LEU A 92 0.42 3.62 -9.28
CA LEU A 92 1.71 4.25 -9.51
C LEU A 92 2.84 3.53 -8.76
N ASN A 93 2.65 3.20 -7.48
CA ASN A 93 3.62 2.43 -6.70
C ASN A 93 3.92 1.06 -7.33
N GLY A 94 2.89 0.38 -7.87
CA GLY A 94 3.07 -0.87 -8.60
C GLY A 94 3.91 -0.69 -9.88
N ILE A 95 3.65 0.37 -10.64
CA ILE A 95 4.40 0.70 -11.87
C ILE A 95 5.87 1.01 -11.54
N TYR A 96 6.13 1.83 -10.51
CA TYR A 96 7.48 2.11 -10.02
C TYR A 96 8.22 0.84 -9.58
N GLY A 97 7.53 -0.08 -8.90
CA GLY A 97 8.09 -1.38 -8.53
C GLY A 97 8.46 -2.25 -9.73
N LEU A 98 7.69 -2.19 -10.82
CA LEU A 98 7.98 -2.91 -12.05
C LEU A 98 9.17 -2.27 -12.79
N SER A 99 9.19 -0.94 -12.88
CA SER A 99 10.26 -0.17 -13.54
C SER A 99 11.62 -0.34 -12.83
N SER A 100 11.64 -0.34 -11.49
CA SER A 100 12.87 -0.54 -10.72
C SER A 100 13.45 -1.96 -10.84
N ARG A 101 12.61 -2.98 -11.07
CA ARG A 101 13.09 -4.34 -11.40
C ARG A 101 13.70 -4.41 -12.80
N VAL A 102 13.09 -3.75 -13.78
CA VAL A 102 13.61 -3.72 -15.16
C VAL A 102 14.97 -3.02 -15.22
N VAL A 103 15.15 -1.91 -14.49
CA VAL A 103 16.41 -1.15 -14.46
C VAL A 103 17.56 -1.89 -13.75
N SER A 104 17.28 -2.76 -12.77
CA SER A 104 18.33 -3.53 -12.08
C SER A 104 18.82 -4.77 -12.86
N THR A 105 18.26 -5.04 -14.04
CA THR A 105 18.60 -6.22 -14.87
C THR A 105 19.33 -5.84 -16.17
N VAL A 106 19.66 -4.56 -16.36
CA VAL A 106 20.49 -4.04 -17.47
C VAL A 106 21.81 -3.56 -16.90
#